data_AF-A0A358PYQ4-F1
#
_entry.id   AF-A0A358PYQ4-F1
#
_cell.length_a   1.000
_cell.length_b   1.000
_cell.length_c   1.000
_cell.angle_alpha   90.00
_cell.angle_beta   90.00
_cell.angle_gamma   90.00
#
_symmetry.space_group_name_H-M   'P 1'
#
loop_
_entity.id
_entity.type
_entity.pdbx_description
1 polymer ?
#
loop_
_entity_poly.entity_id
_entity_poly.type
_entity_poly.pdbx_seq_one_letter_code
_entity_poly.pdbx_strand_id
1 'polypeptide(L)'
;MSLGHAKRTANKENRRELRDKLDPEDEVLKDRKLIREEVTRRLVSGLKAKNLQYDDLFNEEKARQSKDFDILGLLYHRMFFYRLNEKLAGLVCDHTFRLSQQILTQMQFNRGKINEILEVFKRNGGHCDCEVIYYVESQLIGK
;
A
#
# COMPACT_ATOMS: atom_id res chain seq x y z
N MET A 1 -37.83 -15.43 -30.39
CA MET A 1 -37.86 -15.53 -28.91
C MET A 1 -36.54 -14.96 -28.35
N SER A 2 -36.49 -13.65 -28.06
CA SER A 2 -35.30 -12.93 -27.58
C SER A 2 -35.46 -12.59 -26.10
N LEU A 3 -34.90 -13.42 -25.21
CA LEU A 3 -34.91 -13.20 -23.75
C LEU A 3 -33.54 -12.69 -23.23
N GLY A 4 -32.66 -12.22 -24.12
CA GLY A 4 -31.28 -11.84 -23.78
C GLY A 4 -31.04 -10.37 -23.45
N HIS A 5 -32.01 -9.48 -23.73
CA HIS A 5 -31.80 -8.03 -23.60
C HIS A 5 -32.27 -7.42 -22.29
N ALA A 6 -33.30 -7.97 -21.63
CA ALA A 6 -33.86 -7.39 -20.41
C ALA A 6 -32.93 -7.50 -19.17
N LYS A 7 -32.07 -8.52 -19.09
CA LYS A 7 -31.15 -8.70 -17.94
C LYS A 7 -29.93 -7.78 -17.97
N ARG A 8 -29.56 -7.22 -19.14
CA ARG A 8 -28.39 -6.33 -19.27
C ARG A 8 -28.69 -4.89 -18.88
N THR A 9 -29.93 -4.44 -19.01
CA THR A 9 -30.34 -3.07 -18.69
C THR A 9 -30.52 -2.86 -17.19
N ALA A 10 -31.15 -3.81 -16.49
CA ALA A 10 -31.35 -3.73 -15.03
C ALA A 10 -30.04 -3.63 -14.23
N ASN A 11 -28.97 -4.30 -14.69
CA ASN A 11 -27.66 -4.23 -14.04
C ASN A 11 -26.90 -2.91 -14.32
N LYS A 12 -27.30 -2.18 -15.37
CA LYS A 12 -26.74 -0.87 -15.72
C LYS A 12 -27.46 0.26 -14.98
N GLU A 13 -28.76 0.11 -14.72
CA GLU A 13 -29.57 1.04 -13.90
C GLU A 13 -29.22 0.96 -12.42
N ASN A 14 -29.14 -0.24 -11.83
CA ASN A 14 -28.68 -0.40 -10.44
C ASN A 14 -27.29 0.22 -10.19
N ARG A 15 -26.42 0.20 -11.20
CA ARG A 15 -25.07 0.76 -11.13
C ARG A 15 -25.02 2.28 -11.29
N ARG A 16 -26.07 2.90 -11.84
CA ARG A 16 -26.26 4.35 -11.87
C ARG A 16 -26.89 4.85 -10.58
N GLU A 17 -27.87 4.14 -10.04
CA GLU A 17 -28.52 4.52 -8.77
C GLU A 17 -27.58 4.44 -7.55
N LEU A 18 -26.62 3.50 -7.55
CA LEU A 18 -25.53 3.45 -6.57
C LEU A 18 -24.52 4.60 -6.72
N ARG A 19 -24.45 5.22 -7.91
CA ARG A 19 -23.54 6.33 -8.21
C ARG A 19 -24.13 7.68 -7.78
N ASP A 20 -25.45 7.80 -7.75
CA ASP A 20 -26.18 9.03 -7.44
C ASP A 20 -26.56 9.17 -5.94
N LYS A 21 -26.15 8.21 -5.09
CA LYS A 21 -26.42 8.21 -3.63
C LYS A 21 -25.21 8.37 -2.73
N LEU A 22 -24.03 8.68 -3.27
CA LEU A 22 -22.81 8.76 -2.47
C LEU A 22 -22.34 10.21 -2.39
N ASP A 23 -22.60 10.82 -1.24
CA ASP A 23 -21.98 12.07 -0.85
C ASP A 23 -20.44 11.96 -0.96
N PRO A 24 -19.74 13.03 -1.38
CA PRO A 24 -18.45 12.89 -2.07
C PRO A 24 -17.24 12.63 -1.16
N GLU A 25 -17.38 12.69 0.17
CA GLU A 25 -16.23 12.83 1.07
C GLU A 25 -16.01 11.71 2.11
N ASP A 26 -16.95 10.79 2.37
CA ASP A 26 -16.82 9.91 3.57
C ASP A 26 -16.87 8.39 3.37
N GLU A 27 -17.04 7.84 2.16
CA GLU A 27 -16.89 6.39 1.97
C GLU A 27 -15.45 6.01 1.66
N VAL A 28 -14.66 5.92 2.74
CA VAL A 28 -13.53 4.99 2.90
C VAL A 28 -13.71 3.80 1.97
N LEU A 29 -12.73 3.56 1.10
CA LEU A 29 -12.70 2.44 0.18
C LEU A 29 -12.86 1.11 0.93
N LYS A 30 -14.09 0.62 1.11
CA LYS A 30 -14.41 -0.70 1.69
C LYS A 30 -14.27 -1.82 0.65
N ASP A 31 -14.26 -1.47 -0.63
CA ASP A 31 -14.05 -2.42 -1.72
C ASP A 31 -12.57 -2.78 -1.85
N ARG A 32 -12.24 -4.04 -1.55
CA ARG A 32 -10.90 -4.62 -1.67
C ARG A 32 -10.27 -4.42 -3.05
N LYS A 33 -11.07 -4.40 -4.11
CA LYS A 33 -10.58 -4.19 -5.48
C LYS A 33 -10.10 -2.74 -5.64
N LEU A 34 -10.90 -1.78 -5.20
CA LEU A 34 -10.56 -0.36 -5.30
C LEU A 34 -9.37 0.01 -4.40
N ILE A 35 -9.26 -0.60 -3.20
CA ILE A 35 -8.05 -0.47 -2.36
C ILE A 35 -6.81 -0.95 -3.11
N ARG A 36 -6.86 -2.14 -3.71
CA ARG A 36 -5.72 -2.69 -4.46
C ARG A 36 -5.33 -1.82 -5.64
N GLU A 37 -6.31 -1.27 -6.36
CA GLU A 37 -6.07 -0.36 -7.48
C GLU A 37 -5.39 0.93 -7.02
N GLU A 38 -5.87 1.52 -5.92
CA GLU A 38 -5.25 2.73 -5.33
C GLU A 38 -3.85 2.47 -4.80
N VAL A 39 -3.63 1.35 -4.11
CA VAL A 39 -2.30 0.92 -3.63
C VAL A 39 -1.34 0.75 -4.80
N THR A 40 -1.78 0.08 -5.87
CA THR A 40 -0.96 -0.12 -7.08
C THR A 40 -0.64 1.21 -7.75
N ARG A 41 -1.61 2.13 -7.81
CA ARG A 41 -1.40 3.49 -8.35
C ARG A 41 -0.34 4.23 -7.55
N ARG A 42 -0.48 4.29 -6.22
CA ARG A 42 0.49 4.97 -5.33
C ARG A 42 1.89 4.36 -5.40
N LEU A 43 1.99 3.04 -5.48
CA LEU A 43 3.26 2.32 -5.64
C LEU A 43 4.00 2.75 -6.91
N VAL A 44 3.30 2.91 -8.02
CA VAL A 44 3.90 3.17 -9.34
C VAL A 44 4.03 4.67 -9.64
N SER A 45 2.97 5.46 -9.41
CA SER A 45 2.92 6.88 -9.80
C SER A 45 3.18 7.85 -8.64
N GLY A 46 3.15 7.38 -7.39
CA GLY A 46 3.25 8.25 -6.20
C GLY A 46 2.06 9.20 -6.01
N LEU A 47 0.99 9.06 -6.80
CA LEU A 47 -0.19 9.93 -6.71
C LEU A 47 -1.20 9.41 -5.70
N LYS A 48 -1.61 10.27 -4.77
CA LYS A 48 -2.64 10.00 -3.77
C LYS A 48 -3.99 10.54 -4.26
N ALA A 49 -4.92 9.67 -4.64
CA ALA A 49 -6.24 10.11 -5.10
C ALA A 49 -7.26 10.22 -3.97
N LYS A 50 -7.09 9.43 -2.91
CA LYS A 50 -7.91 9.43 -1.68
C LYS A 50 -7.04 9.08 -0.48
N ASN A 51 -7.47 9.32 0.75
CA ASN A 51 -6.82 8.78 1.95
C ASN A 51 -7.30 7.34 2.23
N LEU A 52 -6.38 6.46 2.61
CA LEU A 52 -6.68 5.11 3.10
C LEU A 52 -6.56 5.11 4.63
N GLN A 53 -7.29 4.25 5.33
CA GLN A 53 -7.16 4.11 6.80
C GLN A 53 -5.72 3.83 7.25
N TYR A 54 -4.94 3.19 6.38
CA TYR A 54 -3.52 2.95 6.62
C TYR A 54 -2.71 4.26 6.68
N ASP A 55 -3.09 5.31 5.94
CA ASP A 55 -2.40 6.59 5.99
C ASP A 55 -2.46 7.23 7.38
N ASP A 56 -3.55 6.99 8.11
CA ASP A 56 -3.81 7.55 9.45
C ASP A 56 -2.93 6.91 10.54
N LEU A 57 -2.27 5.78 10.24
CA LEU A 57 -1.36 5.13 11.18
C LEU A 57 0.00 5.83 11.26
N PHE A 58 0.33 6.69 10.29
CA PHE A 58 1.61 7.38 10.22
C PHE A 58 1.73 8.40 11.35
N ASN A 59 2.83 8.32 12.10
CA ASN A 59 3.19 9.31 13.12
C ASN A 59 4.47 10.01 12.69
N GLU A 60 4.31 11.26 12.25
CA GLU A 60 5.42 12.08 11.77
C GLU A 60 6.44 12.39 12.86
N GLU A 61 6.01 12.68 14.09
CA GLU A 61 6.92 13.00 15.20
C GLU A 61 7.81 11.81 15.54
N LYS A 62 7.24 10.61 15.54
CA LYS A 62 7.96 9.36 15.78
C LYS A 62 8.91 9.06 14.63
N ALA A 63 8.42 9.16 13.39
CA ALA A 63 9.20 8.90 12.19
C ALA A 63 10.44 9.80 12.10
N ARG A 64 10.32 11.09 12.48
CA ARG A 64 11.42 12.07 12.49
C ARG A 64 12.55 11.74 13.47
N GLN A 65 12.33 10.84 14.43
CA GLN A 65 13.39 10.37 15.33
C GLN A 65 14.36 9.43 14.61
N SER A 66 13.94 8.80 13.50
CA SER A 66 14.82 7.97 12.68
C SER A 66 15.69 8.83 11.78
N LYS A 67 16.99 8.52 11.72
CA LYS A 67 17.94 9.17 10.82
C LYS A 67 17.64 8.93 9.34
N ASP A 68 16.88 7.87 9.04
CA ASP A 68 16.50 7.50 7.68
C ASP A 68 15.05 7.92 7.34
N PHE A 69 14.52 8.92 8.06
CA PHE A 69 13.15 9.44 7.93
C PHE A 69 12.73 9.68 6.48
N ASP A 70 13.56 10.35 5.67
CA ASP A 70 13.19 10.71 4.29
C ASP A 70 12.90 9.47 3.43
N ILE A 71 13.74 8.42 3.58
CA ILE A 71 13.58 7.18 2.81
C ILE A 71 12.39 6.39 3.35
N LEU A 72 12.31 6.22 4.68
CA LEU A 72 11.27 5.43 5.31
C LEU A 72 9.88 6.06 5.15
N GLY A 73 9.76 7.37 5.31
CA GLY A 73 8.55 8.13 5.05
C GLY A 73 8.12 8.07 3.58
N LEU A 74 9.07 8.16 2.64
CA LEU A 74 8.78 7.97 1.22
C LEU A 74 8.20 6.58 0.94
N LEU A 75 8.80 5.53 1.51
CA LEU A 75 8.32 4.16 1.35
C LEU A 75 6.93 3.98 1.96
N TYR A 76 6.70 4.58 3.12
CA TYR A 76 5.40 4.58 3.78
C TYR A 76 4.31 5.19 2.90
N HIS A 77 4.51 6.43 2.45
CA HIS A 77 3.51 7.13 1.63
C HIS A 77 3.28 6.48 0.27
N ARG A 78 4.29 5.78 -0.27
CA ARG A 78 4.13 4.96 -1.48
C ARG A 78 3.55 3.57 -1.22
N MET A 79 3.04 3.30 -0.01
CA MET A 79 2.37 2.04 0.35
C MET A 79 3.27 0.80 0.31
N PHE A 80 4.59 0.97 0.45
CA PHE A 80 5.52 -0.15 0.44
C PHE A 80 5.21 -1.16 1.55
N PHE A 81 5.14 -0.70 2.80
CA PHE A 81 4.94 -1.57 3.97
C PHE A 81 3.57 -2.23 3.97
N TYR A 82 2.51 -1.48 3.63
CA TYR A 82 1.19 -2.04 3.39
C TYR A 82 1.23 -3.22 2.39
N ARG A 83 1.91 -3.03 1.26
CA ARG A 83 2.01 -4.07 0.22
C ARG A 83 2.85 -5.26 0.66
N LEU A 84 3.91 -5.02 1.40
CA LEU A 84 4.76 -6.06 1.96
C LEU A 84 3.97 -6.91 2.97
N ASN A 85 3.21 -6.28 3.85
CA ASN A 85 2.34 -6.95 4.81
C ASN A 85 1.23 -7.77 4.10
N GLU A 86 0.60 -7.23 3.04
CA GLU A 86 -0.37 -7.99 2.23
C GLU A 86 0.25 -9.27 1.62
N LYS A 87 1.51 -9.21 1.19
CA LYS A 87 2.23 -10.35 0.61
C LYS A 87 2.59 -11.39 1.68
N LEU A 88 3.01 -10.94 2.85
CA LEU A 88 3.33 -11.80 3.99
C LEU A 88 2.09 -12.47 4.59
N ALA A 89 0.92 -11.83 4.59
CA ALA A 89 -0.31 -12.41 5.14
C ALA A 89 -0.74 -13.74 4.49
N GLY A 90 -0.25 -14.04 3.28
CA GLY A 90 -0.53 -15.29 2.57
C GLY A 90 0.65 -16.27 2.51
N LEU A 91 1.78 -15.96 3.14
CA LEU A 91 3.04 -16.71 2.98
C LEU A 91 3.78 -16.86 4.31
N VAL A 92 4.45 -18.00 4.50
CA VAL A 92 5.44 -18.14 5.58
C VAL A 92 6.67 -17.33 5.21
N CYS A 93 7.22 -16.57 6.16
CA CYS A 93 8.44 -15.81 5.88
C CYS A 93 9.62 -16.76 5.63
N ASP A 94 10.36 -16.52 4.55
CA ASP A 94 11.56 -17.26 4.19
C ASP A 94 12.86 -16.63 4.75
N HIS A 95 12.72 -15.63 5.62
CA HIS A 95 13.80 -14.84 6.22
C HIS A 95 14.74 -14.18 5.20
N THR A 96 14.22 -13.82 4.02
CA THR A 96 14.95 -13.05 2.99
C THR A 96 14.31 -11.68 2.74
N PHE A 97 14.92 -10.88 1.86
CA PHE A 97 14.33 -9.63 1.32
C PHE A 97 13.65 -9.83 -0.04
N ARG A 98 13.28 -11.06 -0.40
CA ARG A 98 12.79 -11.38 -1.73
C ARG A 98 11.54 -10.56 -2.08
N LEU A 99 10.59 -10.40 -1.16
CA LEU A 99 9.38 -9.62 -1.39
C LEU A 99 9.68 -8.12 -1.43
N SER A 100 10.53 -7.63 -0.52
CA SER A 100 10.98 -6.24 -0.53
C SER A 100 11.61 -5.86 -1.87
N GLN A 101 12.54 -6.66 -2.39
CA GLN A 101 13.18 -6.40 -3.68
C GLN A 101 12.16 -6.40 -4.84
N GLN A 102 11.21 -7.34 -4.83
CA GLN A 102 10.15 -7.39 -5.84
C GLN A 102 9.28 -6.13 -5.82
N ILE A 103 8.86 -5.68 -4.63
CA ILE A 103 8.01 -4.49 -4.50
C ILE A 103 8.81 -3.23 -4.88
N LEU A 104 10.05 -3.08 -4.43
CA LEU A 104 10.88 -1.92 -4.79
C LEU A 104 11.15 -1.85 -6.30
N THR A 105 11.30 -3.01 -6.96
CA THR A 105 11.39 -3.08 -8.43
C THR A 105 10.07 -2.65 -9.09
N GLN A 106 8.91 -3.04 -8.55
CA GLN A 106 7.59 -2.59 -9.03
C GLN A 106 7.39 -1.08 -8.86
N MET A 107 8.00 -0.49 -7.83
CA MET A 107 8.05 0.96 -7.60
C MET A 107 9.05 1.68 -8.52
N GLN A 108 9.65 0.97 -9.48
CA GLN A 108 10.59 1.49 -10.47
C GLN A 108 11.88 2.05 -9.87
N PHE A 109 12.29 1.60 -8.68
CA PHE A 109 13.62 1.92 -8.16
C PHE A 109 14.70 1.19 -8.96
N ASN A 110 15.81 1.88 -9.22
CA ASN A 110 16.99 1.27 -9.81
C ASN A 110 17.73 0.40 -8.78
N ARG A 111 18.61 -0.51 -9.24
CA ARG A 111 19.37 -1.42 -8.36
C ARG A 111 20.17 -0.69 -7.27
N GLY A 112 20.79 0.45 -7.58
CA GLY A 112 21.56 1.22 -6.61
C GLY A 112 20.69 1.70 -5.45
N LYS A 113 19.54 2.29 -5.76
CA LYS A 113 18.58 2.77 -4.77
C LYS A 113 17.93 1.63 -3.99
N ILE A 114 17.66 0.50 -4.63
CA ILE A 114 17.17 -0.70 -3.95
C ILE A 114 18.18 -1.15 -2.88
N ASN A 115 19.45 -1.26 -3.23
CA ASN A 115 20.48 -1.67 -2.27
C ASN A 115 20.60 -0.69 -1.11
N GLU A 116 20.56 0.62 -1.39
CA GLU A 116 20.55 1.66 -0.35
C GLU A 116 19.37 1.49 0.61
N ILE A 117 18.17 1.23 0.09
CA ILE A 117 16.96 0.98 0.90
C ILE A 117 17.11 -0.29 1.74
N LEU A 118 17.67 -1.37 1.20
CA LEU A 118 17.92 -2.59 1.98
C LEU A 118 18.93 -2.37 3.11
N GLU A 119 19.96 -1.54 2.89
CA GLU A 119 20.89 -1.15 3.95
C GLU A 119 20.23 -0.25 5.00
N VAL A 120 19.29 0.63 4.61
CA VAL A 120 18.41 1.34 5.56
C VAL A 120 17.63 0.33 6.41
N PHE A 121 17.01 -0.67 5.81
CA PHE A 121 16.25 -1.68 6.56
C PHE A 121 17.11 -2.41 7.59
N LYS A 122 18.29 -2.88 7.19
CA LYS A 122 19.23 -3.57 8.10
C LYS A 122 19.66 -2.68 9.26
N ARG A 123 20.01 -1.41 9.00
CA ARG A 123 20.39 -0.45 10.04
C ARG A 123 19.26 -0.20 11.05
N ASN A 124 18.01 -0.37 10.61
CA ASN A 124 16.81 -0.22 11.43
C ASN A 124 16.28 -1.56 11.96
N GLY A 125 17.10 -2.64 11.94
CA GLY A 125 16.80 -3.93 12.55
C GLY A 125 16.02 -4.91 11.65
N GLY A 126 15.70 -4.53 10.42
CA GLY A 126 15.04 -5.39 9.44
C GLY A 126 16.05 -6.22 8.65
N HIS A 127 16.21 -7.52 8.93
CA HIS A 127 17.07 -8.44 8.15
C HIS A 127 16.28 -9.38 7.23
N CYS A 128 14.96 -9.49 7.43
CA CYS A 128 14.01 -10.15 6.54
C CYS A 128 12.81 -9.25 6.24
N ASP A 129 12.02 -9.62 5.23
CA ASP A 129 10.70 -9.03 4.95
C ASP A 129 9.80 -8.95 6.20
N CYS A 130 9.84 -9.98 7.06
CA CYS A 130 9.10 -10.02 8.32
C CYS A 130 9.51 -8.93 9.33
N GLU A 131 10.81 -8.77 9.51
CA GLU A 131 11.42 -7.85 10.45
C GLU A 131 11.34 -6.41 9.94
N VAL A 132 11.27 -6.20 8.62
CA VAL A 132 10.97 -4.88 8.05
C VAL A 132 9.60 -4.40 8.53
N ILE A 133 8.58 -5.26 8.52
CA ILE A 133 7.26 -4.92 9.08
C ILE A 133 7.37 -4.72 10.60
N TYR A 134 8.01 -5.63 11.31
CA TYR A 134 8.01 -5.59 12.77
C TYR A 134 8.85 -4.45 13.38
N TYR A 135 10.06 -4.21 12.88
CA TYR A 135 11.02 -3.24 13.44
C TYR A 135 11.12 -1.93 12.67
N VAL A 136 10.96 -1.95 11.35
CA VAL A 136 11.16 -0.74 10.52
C VAL A 136 9.86 0.04 10.39
N GLU A 137 8.76 -0.61 10.00
CA GLU A 137 7.44 0.05 9.91
C GLU A 137 7.00 0.59 11.27
N SER A 138 7.27 -0.13 12.36
CA SER A 138 6.89 0.27 13.73
C SER A 138 7.55 1.57 14.20
N GLN A 139 8.64 2.02 13.56
CA GLN A 139 9.23 3.34 13.82
C GLN A 139 8.43 4.48 13.19
N LEU A 140 7.60 4.18 12.19
CA LEU A 140 6.82 5.16 11.43
C LEU A 140 5.37 5.26 11.91
N ILE A 141 4.89 4.23 12.61
CA ILE A 141 3.49 4.12 13.03
C ILE A 141 3.32 4.06 14.54
N GLY A 142 2.12 4.39 15.01
CA GLY A 142 1.72 4.32 16.42
C GLY A 142 1.84 5.65 17.15
N LYS A 143 1.28 5.73 18.36
CA LYS A 143 1.32 6.93 19.21
C LYS A 143 2.66 7.09 19.90
#